data_AF-A0A3D5XQL7-F1
#
_entry.id   AF-A0A3D5XQL7-F1
#
_cell.length_a   1.000
_cell.length_b   1.000
_cell.length_c   1.000
_cell.angle_alpha   90.00
_cell.angle_beta   90.00
_cell.angle_gamma   90.00
#
_symmetry.space_group_name_H-M   'P 1'
#
loop_
_entity.id
_entity.type
_entity.pdbx_description
1 polymer ?
#
loop_
_entity_poly.entity_id
_entity_poly.type
_entity_poly.pdbx_seq_one_letter_code
_entity_poly.pdbx_strand_id
1 'polypeptide(L)'
;MKRITFLMISSLLVSIVLSNGAKTNTKTEVPLEIEKQNYTLTVGDMVAYLQTKEEHYPHSDEFIERYQQKSGGYIDLARSKGMVVDKRLHLPNQKWHFFDSWLALTYESTPDIYEQSAKTRVYTYLLCPELLLWIYEACEVDPVKVKLAKAEAEYYKTNKEGMAMTTMAKNMRECVPWEDLESTVLAWMAENG
;
A
#
# COMPACT_ATOMS: atom_id res chain seq x y z
N MET A 1 -29.54 16.23 49.33
CA MET A 1 -30.43 15.12 48.93
C MET A 1 -29.58 13.98 48.38
N LYS A 2 -30.10 12.77 48.54
CA LYS A 2 -29.39 11.53 48.89
C LYS A 2 -28.49 10.94 47.78
N ARG A 3 -27.28 10.53 48.18
CA ARG A 3 -26.48 9.46 47.58
C ARG A 3 -27.18 8.13 47.84
N ILE A 4 -27.26 7.24 46.85
CA ILE A 4 -27.62 5.84 47.06
C ILE A 4 -26.56 4.97 46.38
N THR A 5 -25.70 4.44 47.26
CA THR A 5 -24.88 3.24 47.13
C THR A 5 -25.78 2.04 46.83
N PHE A 6 -25.37 1.12 45.94
CA PHE A 6 -25.92 -0.23 45.96
C PHE A 6 -24.81 -1.26 46.16
N LEU A 7 -25.04 -2.04 47.20
CA LEU A 7 -24.17 -3.04 47.80
C LEU A 7 -24.24 -4.36 47.04
N MET A 8 -23.12 -5.06 47.02
CA MET A 8 -22.98 -6.50 46.77
C MET A 8 -24.00 -7.33 47.57
N ILE A 9 -24.56 -8.37 46.94
CA ILE A 9 -25.13 -9.52 47.65
C ILE A 9 -24.38 -10.78 47.21
N SER A 10 -23.67 -11.33 48.18
CA SER A 10 -23.14 -12.69 48.22
C SER A 10 -24.26 -13.72 48.14
N SER A 11 -24.05 -14.80 47.39
CA SER A 11 -24.69 -16.08 47.71
C SER A 11 -23.67 -17.20 47.56
N LEU A 12 -23.09 -17.55 48.70
CA LEU A 12 -22.40 -18.80 48.95
C LEU A 12 -23.47 -19.91 49.03
N LEU A 13 -23.46 -20.86 48.10
CA LEU A 13 -24.06 -22.16 48.32
C LEU A 13 -23.00 -23.22 48.10
N VAL A 14 -22.44 -23.66 49.23
CA VAL A 14 -21.74 -24.93 49.37
C VAL A 14 -22.77 -26.04 49.21
N SER A 15 -22.52 -26.96 48.30
CA SER A 15 -23.13 -28.29 48.33
C SER A 15 -22.03 -29.29 48.04
N ILE A 16 -21.57 -29.95 49.11
CA ILE A 16 -20.71 -31.13 49.06
C ILE A 16 -21.64 -32.32 48.89
N VAL A 17 -21.45 -33.08 47.80
CA VAL A 17 -21.88 -34.49 47.71
C VAL A 17 -20.67 -35.32 47.32
N LEU A 18 -20.48 -36.38 48.11
CA LEU A 18 -19.38 -37.34 48.07
C LEU A 18 -19.50 -38.35 46.93
N SER A 19 -18.33 -38.69 46.37
CA SER A 19 -17.89 -39.99 45.81
C SER A 19 -18.82 -40.77 44.86
N ASN A 20 -18.37 -40.96 43.61
CA ASN A 20 -17.87 -42.27 43.14
C ASN A 20 -17.24 -42.14 41.75
N GLY A 21 -16.18 -42.91 41.53
CA GLY A 21 -15.22 -42.72 40.44
C GLY A 21 -15.79 -42.82 39.02
N ALA A 22 -15.29 -41.94 38.16
CA ALA A 22 -15.21 -42.16 36.73
C ALA A 22 -14.05 -41.32 36.18
N LYS A 23 -13.16 -41.98 35.43
CA LYS A 23 -12.04 -41.39 34.71
C LYS A 23 -12.54 -40.27 33.79
N THR A 24 -12.00 -39.06 33.93
CA THR A 24 -12.13 -38.04 32.88
C THR A 24 -10.77 -37.45 32.57
N ASN A 25 -10.37 -37.70 31.31
CA ASN A 25 -9.26 -37.13 30.58
C ASN A 25 -8.84 -35.74 31.07
N THR A 26 -7.55 -35.62 31.38
CA THR A 26 -6.81 -34.36 31.27
C THR A 26 -7.06 -33.77 29.88
N LYS A 27 -7.91 -32.75 29.81
CA LYS A 27 -7.87 -31.80 28.70
C LYS A 27 -6.58 -31.01 28.87
N THR A 28 -5.54 -31.47 28.17
CA THR A 28 -4.41 -30.63 27.80
C THR A 28 -5.00 -29.47 27.01
N GLU A 29 -5.04 -28.28 27.60
CA GLU A 29 -5.19 -27.04 26.84
C GLU A 29 -3.98 -26.96 25.92
N VAL A 30 -4.17 -27.33 24.66
CA VAL A 30 -3.22 -27.03 23.59
C VAL A 30 -3.40 -25.53 23.32
N PRO A 31 -2.37 -24.69 23.56
CA PRO A 31 -2.43 -23.31 23.13
C PRO A 31 -2.58 -23.32 21.61
N LEU A 32 -3.64 -22.68 21.11
CA LEU A 32 -3.75 -22.32 19.69
C LEU A 32 -2.64 -21.32 19.41
N GLU A 33 -1.46 -21.82 19.02
CA GLU A 33 -0.52 -21.04 18.23
C GLU A 33 -1.25 -20.70 16.93
N ILE A 34 -1.76 -19.47 16.87
CA ILE A 34 -2.19 -18.88 15.61
C ILE A 34 -0.93 -18.84 14.74
N GLU A 35 -0.82 -19.78 13.79
CA GLU A 35 0.14 -19.66 12.69
C GLU A 35 -0.08 -18.28 12.08
N LYS A 36 0.86 -17.38 12.35
CA LYS A 36 0.93 -16.07 11.71
C LYS A 36 1.25 -16.35 10.26
N GLN A 37 0.23 -16.60 9.44
CA GLN A 37 0.41 -16.76 8.02
C GLN A 37 1.10 -15.50 7.52
N ASN A 38 2.31 -15.65 6.99
CA ASN A 38 3.05 -14.60 6.30
C ASN A 38 2.32 -14.30 5.00
N TYR A 39 1.20 -13.57 5.11
CA TYR A 39 0.44 -13.14 3.97
C TYR A 39 1.31 -12.22 3.11
N THR A 40 1.49 -12.61 1.86
CA THR A 40 2.25 -11.82 0.89
C THR A 40 1.25 -11.00 0.08
N LEU A 41 1.35 -9.67 0.17
CA LEU A 41 0.54 -8.79 -0.67
C LEU A 41 0.80 -9.06 -2.15
N THR A 42 -0.28 -9.36 -2.87
CA THR A 42 -0.30 -9.53 -4.31
C THR A 42 -0.54 -8.19 -5.01
N VAL A 43 -0.25 -8.12 -6.32
CA VAL A 43 -0.61 -6.95 -7.13
C VAL A 43 -2.13 -6.73 -7.11
N GLY A 44 -2.93 -7.79 -7.08
CA GLY A 44 -4.39 -7.70 -6.94
C GLY A 44 -4.80 -6.95 -5.67
N ASP A 45 -4.17 -7.25 -4.55
CA ASP A 45 -4.43 -6.58 -3.27
C ASP A 45 -4.08 -5.08 -3.34
N MET A 46 -2.91 -4.78 -3.92
CA MET A 46 -2.47 -3.40 -4.13
C MET A 46 -3.38 -2.65 -5.09
N VAL A 47 -3.89 -3.31 -6.13
CA VAL A 47 -4.83 -2.75 -7.10
C VAL A 47 -6.16 -2.43 -6.41
N ALA A 48 -6.71 -3.36 -5.63
CA ALA A 48 -7.95 -3.14 -4.89
C ALA A 48 -7.82 -1.93 -3.96
N TYR A 49 -6.69 -1.82 -3.24
CA TYR A 49 -6.39 -0.66 -2.40
C TYR A 49 -6.30 0.64 -3.22
N LEU A 50 -5.42 0.69 -4.23
CA LEU A 50 -5.14 1.90 -5.02
C LEU A 50 -6.36 2.38 -5.84
N GLN A 51 -7.30 1.48 -6.17
CA GLN A 51 -8.56 1.86 -6.82
C GLN A 51 -9.41 2.80 -5.95
N THR A 52 -9.30 2.70 -4.62
CA THR A 52 -10.02 3.57 -3.68
C THR A 52 -9.38 4.96 -3.51
N LYS A 53 -8.19 5.18 -4.06
CA LYS A 53 -7.37 6.36 -3.82
C LYS A 53 -7.62 7.47 -4.82
N GLU A 54 -7.24 8.68 -4.44
CA GLU A 54 -7.46 9.89 -5.23
C GLU A 54 -6.53 9.94 -6.45
N GLU A 55 -6.93 10.72 -7.46
CA GLU A 55 -6.12 10.92 -8.66
C GLU A 55 -4.94 11.86 -8.43
N HIS A 56 -5.09 12.78 -7.48
CA HIS A 56 -4.20 13.93 -7.25
C HIS A 56 -3.68 13.95 -5.82
N TYR A 57 -2.38 14.20 -5.69
CA TYR A 57 -1.70 14.36 -4.42
C TYR A 57 -0.63 15.46 -4.52
N PRO A 58 -0.41 16.27 -3.46
CA PRO A 58 0.38 17.49 -3.56
C PRO A 58 1.82 17.31 -4.06
N HIS A 59 2.56 16.30 -3.60
CA HIS A 59 3.96 16.14 -3.99
C HIS A 59 4.09 15.54 -5.40
N SER A 60 3.20 14.64 -5.77
CA SER A 60 3.08 14.07 -7.11
C SER A 60 2.74 15.15 -8.12
N ASP A 61 1.70 15.96 -7.87
CA ASP A 61 1.28 17.04 -8.78
C ASP A 61 2.39 18.09 -8.95
N GLU A 62 3.01 18.52 -7.85
CA GLU A 62 4.14 19.45 -7.89
C GLU A 62 5.33 18.90 -8.71
N PHE A 63 5.58 17.60 -8.62
CA PHE A 63 6.61 16.94 -9.43
C PHE A 63 6.22 16.93 -10.92
N ILE A 64 4.97 16.60 -11.25
CA ILE A 64 4.44 16.57 -12.62
C ILE A 64 4.53 17.94 -13.30
N GLU A 65 4.13 19.01 -12.62
CA GLU A 65 4.18 20.37 -13.19
C GLU A 65 5.57 20.75 -13.73
N ARG A 66 6.62 20.22 -13.11
CA ARG A 66 8.01 20.49 -13.48
C ARG A 66 8.57 19.43 -14.42
N TYR A 67 8.33 18.15 -14.13
CA TYR A 67 9.12 17.04 -14.65
C TYR A 67 8.33 15.98 -15.42
N GLN A 68 7.04 16.23 -15.71
CA GLN A 68 6.23 15.34 -16.56
C GLN A 68 7.02 14.91 -17.80
N GLN A 69 6.98 13.60 -18.08
CA GLN A 69 7.52 13.05 -19.31
C GLN A 69 6.96 13.79 -20.55
N LYS A 70 7.82 14.10 -21.52
CA LYS A 70 7.43 14.87 -22.72
C LYS A 70 6.85 14.01 -23.85
N SER A 71 7.27 12.75 -23.92
CA SER A 71 6.96 11.79 -24.99
C SER A 71 7.30 10.37 -24.54
N GLY A 72 6.84 9.36 -25.28
CA GLY A 72 7.07 7.95 -24.97
C GLY A 72 6.12 7.41 -23.90
N GLY A 73 6.04 6.09 -23.79
CA GLY A 73 5.27 5.40 -22.76
C GLY A 73 3.83 5.89 -22.66
N TYR A 74 3.41 6.23 -21.43
CA TYR A 74 2.05 6.65 -21.13
C TYR A 74 1.62 7.94 -21.85
N ILE A 75 2.56 8.83 -22.18
CA ILE A 75 2.26 10.10 -22.85
C ILE A 75 1.82 9.86 -24.29
N ASP A 76 2.52 8.97 -25.01
CA ASP A 76 2.15 8.65 -26.39
C ASP A 76 0.86 7.82 -26.44
N LEU A 77 0.64 6.96 -25.43
CA LEU A 77 -0.64 6.24 -25.26
C LEU A 77 -1.80 7.20 -24.97
N ALA A 78 -1.61 8.20 -24.11
CA ALA A 78 -2.63 9.20 -23.82
C ALA A 78 -3.00 9.98 -25.10
N ARG A 79 -2.00 10.41 -25.87
CA ARG A 79 -2.21 11.09 -27.16
C ARG A 79 -2.93 10.20 -28.16
N SER A 80 -2.58 8.93 -28.29
CA SER A 80 -3.23 8.01 -29.22
C SER A 80 -4.70 7.75 -28.87
N LYS A 81 -5.06 7.86 -27.58
CA LYS A 81 -6.43 7.81 -27.07
C LYS A 81 -7.17 9.16 -27.15
N GLY A 82 -6.54 10.20 -27.70
CA GLY A 82 -7.13 11.55 -27.81
C GLY A 82 -7.24 12.30 -26.49
N MET A 83 -6.48 11.90 -25.46
CA MET A 83 -6.49 12.54 -24.15
C MET A 83 -5.68 13.84 -24.17
N VAL A 84 -6.04 14.76 -23.28
CA VAL A 84 -5.26 15.97 -23.02
C VAL A 84 -3.97 15.60 -22.30
N VAL A 85 -2.84 16.13 -22.80
CA VAL A 85 -1.55 16.05 -22.13
C VAL A 85 -1.12 17.46 -21.76
N ASP A 86 -1.32 17.83 -20.50
CA ASP A 86 -0.95 19.12 -19.95
C ASP A 86 -0.52 18.97 -18.49
N LYS A 87 0.77 19.16 -18.23
CA LYS A 87 1.36 19.12 -16.89
C LYS A 87 0.79 20.17 -15.92
N ARG A 88 0.22 21.28 -16.40
CA ARG A 88 -0.41 22.31 -15.55
C ARG A 88 -1.79 21.88 -15.05
N LEU A 89 -2.41 20.94 -15.75
CA LEU A 89 -3.64 20.28 -15.36
C LEU A 89 -3.37 18.92 -14.73
N HIS A 90 -2.09 18.55 -14.60
CA HIS A 90 -1.64 17.23 -14.16
C HIS A 90 -2.26 16.09 -14.98
N LEU A 91 -2.46 16.33 -16.29
CA LEU A 91 -3.08 15.37 -17.21
C LEU A 91 -2.06 14.72 -18.16
N PRO A 92 -2.18 13.40 -18.41
CA PRO A 92 -3.09 12.48 -17.73
C PRO A 92 -2.69 12.28 -16.26
N ASN A 93 -3.68 12.04 -15.39
CA ASN A 93 -3.44 11.87 -13.96
C ASN A 93 -2.68 10.55 -13.66
N GLN A 94 -2.08 10.47 -12.47
CA GLN A 94 -1.20 9.33 -12.14
C GLN A 94 -1.97 8.03 -11.86
N LYS A 95 -3.24 8.13 -11.46
CA LYS A 95 -4.12 6.96 -11.32
C LYS A 95 -4.35 6.30 -12.68
N TRP A 96 -4.69 7.08 -13.71
CA TRP A 96 -4.79 6.59 -15.09
C TRP A 96 -3.46 6.04 -15.60
N HIS A 97 -2.36 6.74 -15.34
CA HIS A 97 -1.03 6.25 -15.72
C HIS A 97 -0.74 4.88 -15.08
N PHE A 98 -1.11 4.66 -13.82
CA PHE A 98 -0.95 3.37 -13.16
C PHE A 98 -1.84 2.29 -13.77
N PHE A 99 -3.15 2.50 -13.85
CA PHE A 99 -4.11 1.47 -14.25
C PHE A 99 -4.16 1.23 -15.76
N ASP A 100 -4.39 2.28 -16.53
CA ASP A 100 -4.66 2.19 -17.97
C ASP A 100 -3.40 2.12 -18.82
N SER A 101 -2.27 2.64 -18.31
CA SER A 101 -1.00 2.57 -19.02
C SER A 101 -0.07 1.50 -18.46
N TRP A 102 0.30 1.55 -17.18
CA TRP A 102 1.30 0.60 -16.67
C TRP A 102 0.72 -0.79 -16.46
N LEU A 103 -0.36 -0.93 -15.69
CA LEU A 103 -0.94 -2.23 -15.32
C LEU A 103 -1.54 -2.95 -16.54
N ALA A 104 -2.37 -2.25 -17.32
CA ALA A 104 -3.01 -2.85 -18.51
C ALA A 104 -1.97 -3.39 -19.51
N LEU A 105 -0.95 -2.59 -19.88
CA LEU A 105 0.09 -3.04 -20.80
C LEU A 105 0.96 -4.15 -20.19
N THR A 106 1.22 -4.09 -18.88
CA THR A 106 1.98 -5.15 -18.21
C THR A 106 1.20 -6.47 -18.23
N TYR A 107 -0.11 -6.44 -17.99
CA TYR A 107 -0.99 -7.60 -18.05
C TYR A 107 -0.98 -8.28 -19.43
N GLU A 108 -0.95 -7.52 -20.53
CA GLU A 108 -0.84 -8.08 -21.89
C GLU A 108 0.40 -8.97 -22.06
N SER A 109 1.50 -8.63 -21.38
CA SER A 109 2.76 -9.39 -21.44
C SER A 109 2.95 -10.38 -20.28
N THR A 110 2.21 -10.22 -19.18
CA THR A 110 2.31 -11.00 -17.93
C THR A 110 0.89 -11.22 -17.38
N PRO A 111 0.11 -12.19 -17.92
CA PRO A 111 -1.30 -12.37 -17.57
C PRO A 111 -1.55 -12.77 -16.10
N ASP A 112 -0.54 -13.30 -15.42
CA ASP A 112 -0.57 -13.69 -14.00
C ASP A 112 -0.10 -12.56 -13.06
N ILE A 113 0.00 -11.31 -13.55
CA ILE A 113 0.54 -10.21 -12.76
C ILE A 113 -0.24 -10.00 -11.45
N TYR A 114 -1.55 -10.24 -11.43
CA TYR A 114 -2.40 -9.99 -10.26
C TYR A 114 -2.05 -10.89 -9.08
N GLU A 115 -1.61 -12.12 -9.34
CA GLU A 115 -1.21 -13.10 -8.34
C GLU A 115 0.26 -12.92 -7.89
N GLN A 116 1.05 -12.11 -8.62
CA GLN A 116 2.45 -11.85 -8.27
C GLN A 116 2.58 -10.92 -7.07
N SER A 117 3.74 -10.97 -6.42
CA SER A 117 4.05 -10.08 -5.28
C SER A 117 4.02 -8.60 -5.67
N ALA A 118 3.24 -7.80 -4.93
CA ALA A 118 3.23 -6.35 -5.06
C ALA A 118 4.59 -5.72 -4.74
N LYS A 119 5.31 -6.25 -3.72
CA LYS A 119 6.67 -5.84 -3.39
C LYS A 119 7.60 -5.93 -4.60
N THR A 120 7.47 -6.99 -5.39
CA THR A 120 8.26 -7.18 -6.60
C THR A 120 7.78 -6.26 -7.73
N ARG A 121 6.49 -6.30 -8.07
CA ARG A 121 5.98 -5.66 -9.31
C ARG A 121 5.71 -4.18 -9.17
N VAL A 122 4.96 -3.78 -8.14
CA VAL A 122 4.49 -2.40 -7.94
C VAL A 122 5.54 -1.55 -7.22
N TYR A 123 6.42 -2.17 -6.43
CA TYR A 123 7.45 -1.44 -5.69
C TYR A 123 8.86 -1.59 -6.28
N THR A 124 9.37 -2.81 -6.47
CA THR A 124 10.76 -3.02 -6.87
C THR A 124 11.01 -2.76 -8.37
N TYR A 125 10.16 -3.30 -9.24
CA TYR A 125 10.32 -3.20 -10.69
C TYR A 125 9.68 -1.96 -11.32
N LEU A 126 8.85 -1.23 -10.56
CA LEU A 126 8.37 0.06 -10.97
C LEU A 126 9.50 1.09 -10.84
N LEU A 127 9.91 1.66 -11.97
CA LEU A 127 11.02 2.63 -12.04
C LEU A 127 10.57 4.07 -12.28
N CYS A 128 9.28 4.26 -12.59
CA CYS A 128 8.73 5.56 -12.94
C CYS A 128 8.59 6.43 -11.68
N PRO A 129 9.30 7.58 -11.57
CA PRO A 129 9.25 8.40 -10.37
C PRO A 129 7.87 9.02 -10.15
N GLU A 130 7.14 9.30 -11.23
CA GLU A 130 5.79 9.86 -11.19
C GLU A 130 4.82 8.88 -10.51
N LEU A 131 4.89 7.60 -10.87
CA LEU A 131 4.06 6.56 -10.24
C LEU A 131 4.52 6.23 -8.83
N LEU A 132 5.84 6.18 -8.58
CA LEU A 132 6.35 5.94 -7.23
C LEU A 132 5.87 7.01 -6.25
N LEU A 133 5.97 8.30 -6.61
CA LEU A 133 5.49 9.39 -5.76
C LEU A 133 3.98 9.31 -5.52
N TRP A 134 3.20 9.07 -6.57
CA TRP A 134 1.75 8.90 -6.43
C TRP A 134 1.40 7.73 -5.49
N ILE A 135 2.06 6.58 -5.64
CA ILE A 135 1.85 5.42 -4.75
C ILE A 135 2.23 5.74 -3.31
N TYR A 136 3.34 6.44 -3.08
CA TYR A 136 3.76 6.80 -1.72
C TYR A 136 2.72 7.69 -1.02
N GLU A 137 2.18 8.69 -1.72
CA GLU A 137 1.13 9.54 -1.15
C GLU A 137 -0.21 8.79 -1.02
N ALA A 138 -0.58 7.95 -1.98
CA ALA A 138 -1.78 7.12 -1.94
C ALA A 138 -1.74 6.06 -0.80
N CYS A 139 -0.54 5.64 -0.40
CA CYS A 139 -0.29 4.79 0.76
C CYS A 139 -0.14 5.55 2.09
N GLU A 140 -0.39 6.86 2.08
CA GLU A 140 -0.39 7.72 3.28
C GLU A 140 0.95 7.67 4.04
N VAL A 141 2.04 7.47 3.29
CA VAL A 141 3.40 7.48 3.82
C VAL A 141 3.70 8.85 4.45
N ASP A 142 4.50 8.87 5.53
CA ASP A 142 4.96 10.09 6.18
C ASP A 142 5.43 11.14 5.15
N PRO A 143 4.80 12.33 5.10
CA PRO A 143 5.14 13.39 4.15
C PRO A 143 6.62 13.77 4.15
N VAL A 144 7.33 13.61 5.27
CA VAL A 144 8.78 13.86 5.34
C VAL A 144 9.53 12.87 4.43
N LYS A 145 9.17 11.59 4.46
CA LYS A 145 9.78 10.56 3.62
C LYS A 145 9.43 10.75 2.15
N VAL A 146 8.15 11.08 1.85
CA VAL A 146 7.71 11.40 0.48
C VAL A 146 8.49 12.59 -0.08
N LYS A 147 8.70 13.64 0.72
CA LYS A 147 9.48 14.82 0.33
C LYS A 147 10.94 14.49 0.05
N LEU A 148 11.55 13.60 0.82
CA LEU A 148 12.92 13.12 0.57
C LEU A 148 12.99 12.31 -0.74
N ALA A 149 12.04 11.39 -0.97
CA ALA A 149 11.97 10.64 -2.23
C ALA A 149 11.75 11.56 -3.45
N LYS A 150 10.92 12.60 -3.31
CA LYS A 150 10.75 13.63 -4.34
C LYS A 150 12.06 14.36 -4.62
N ALA A 151 12.79 14.76 -3.59
CA ALA A 151 14.08 15.44 -3.77
C ALA A 151 15.10 14.56 -4.53
N GLU A 152 15.15 13.25 -4.28
CA GLU A 152 15.97 12.29 -5.05
C GLU A 152 15.56 12.27 -6.54
N ALA A 153 14.26 12.24 -6.83
CA ALA A 153 13.75 12.27 -8.19
C ALA A 153 14.06 13.60 -8.90
N GLU A 154 13.91 14.73 -8.21
CA GLU A 154 14.20 16.07 -8.74
C GLU A 154 15.69 16.28 -9.00
N TYR A 155 16.54 15.80 -8.10
CA TYR A 155 17.99 15.79 -8.27
C TYR A 155 18.38 15.05 -9.56
N TYR A 156 17.81 13.86 -9.78
CA TYR A 156 18.05 13.08 -11.00
C TYR A 156 17.59 13.80 -12.27
N LYS A 157 16.36 14.33 -12.27
CA LYS A 157 15.77 14.99 -13.45
C LYS A 157 16.52 16.26 -13.85
N THR A 158 17.20 16.88 -12.89
CA THR A 158 17.98 18.11 -13.08
C THR A 158 19.44 17.82 -13.45
N ASN A 159 20.10 16.84 -12.80
CA ASN A 159 21.53 16.57 -12.93
C ASN A 159 21.81 15.35 -13.83
N LYS A 160 21.25 15.36 -15.05
CA LYS A 160 21.13 14.23 -16.02
C LYS A 160 22.42 13.48 -16.43
N GLU A 161 23.56 13.73 -15.82
CA GLU A 161 24.82 13.08 -16.18
C GLU A 161 24.88 11.65 -15.64
N GLY A 162 24.44 10.70 -16.47
CA GLY A 162 24.86 9.29 -16.40
C GLY A 162 24.18 8.39 -15.37
N MET A 163 23.29 8.90 -14.53
CA MET A 163 22.56 8.05 -13.58
C MET A 163 21.47 7.24 -14.31
N ALA A 164 21.37 5.94 -14.05
CA ALA A 164 20.30 5.11 -14.60
C ALA A 164 18.97 5.32 -13.83
N MET A 165 17.84 5.17 -14.52
CA MET A 165 16.52 5.23 -13.86
C MET A 165 16.36 4.21 -12.74
N THR A 166 17.03 3.06 -12.85
CA THR A 166 17.09 2.03 -11.80
C THR A 166 17.73 2.55 -10.52
N THR A 167 18.80 3.36 -10.63
CA THR A 167 19.46 3.99 -9.49
C THR A 167 18.57 5.04 -8.84
N MET A 168 17.93 5.91 -9.62
CA MET A 168 16.98 6.89 -9.08
C MET A 168 15.84 6.20 -8.30
N ALA A 169 15.18 5.22 -8.91
CA ALA A 169 14.10 4.49 -8.26
C ALA A 169 14.58 3.76 -6.98
N LYS A 170 15.81 3.24 -6.99
CA LYS A 170 16.43 2.66 -5.79
C LYS A 170 16.57 3.69 -4.66
N ASN A 171 17.11 4.87 -4.96
CA ASN A 171 17.29 5.92 -3.95
C ASN A 171 15.96 6.45 -3.40
N MET A 172 14.93 6.58 -4.24
CA MET A 172 13.58 6.92 -3.78
C MET A 172 13.05 5.89 -2.78
N ARG A 173 13.25 4.60 -3.05
CA ARG A 173 12.87 3.48 -2.17
C ARG A 173 13.69 3.39 -0.88
N GLU A 174 14.90 3.94 -0.84
CA GLU A 174 15.64 4.08 0.42
C GLU A 174 14.99 5.09 1.36
N CYS A 175 14.30 6.10 0.81
CA CYS A 175 13.53 7.08 1.59
C CYS A 175 12.18 6.51 2.06
N VAL A 176 11.56 5.67 1.23
CA VAL A 176 10.24 5.05 1.48
C VAL A 176 10.36 3.52 1.33
N PRO A 177 10.79 2.81 2.40
CA PRO A 177 10.85 1.35 2.40
C PRO A 177 9.48 0.70 2.16
N TRP A 178 9.49 -0.57 1.72
CA TRP A 178 8.28 -1.34 1.39
C TRP A 178 7.29 -1.39 2.55
N GLU A 179 7.82 -1.49 3.76
CA GLU A 179 7.06 -1.65 5.00
C GLU A 179 6.16 -0.41 5.28
N ASP A 180 6.53 0.77 4.76
CA ASP A 180 5.68 1.97 4.83
C ASP A 180 4.42 1.85 3.97
N LEU A 181 4.46 1.08 2.87
CA LEU A 181 3.31 0.83 2.01
C LEU A 181 2.52 -0.37 2.52
N GLU A 182 3.24 -1.46 2.82
CA GLU A 182 2.67 -2.74 3.22
C GLU A 182 1.78 -2.63 4.45
N SER A 183 2.21 -1.89 5.48
CA SER A 183 1.45 -1.73 6.72
C SER A 183 0.08 -1.06 6.48
N THR A 184 0.03 -0.01 5.66
CA THR A 184 -1.22 0.69 5.33
C THR A 184 -2.15 -0.20 4.50
N VAL A 185 -1.62 -0.90 3.49
CA VAL A 185 -2.44 -1.78 2.64
C VAL A 185 -3.00 -2.94 3.44
N LEU A 186 -2.20 -3.60 4.28
CA LEU A 186 -2.66 -4.68 5.15
C LEU A 186 -3.73 -4.22 6.14
N ALA A 187 -3.58 -3.02 6.71
CA ALA A 187 -4.59 -2.45 7.61
C ALA A 187 -5.92 -2.24 6.88
N TRP A 188 -5.89 -1.65 5.68
CA TRP A 188 -7.09 -1.47 4.87
C TRP A 188 -7.76 -2.80 4.49
N MET A 189 -6.96 -3.81 4.12
CA MET A 189 -7.50 -5.13 3.79
C MET A 189 -8.17 -5.81 4.98
N ALA A 190 -7.61 -5.68 6.18
CA ALA A 190 -8.21 -6.24 7.38
C ALA A 190 -9.60 -5.64 7.70
N GLU A 191 -9.86 -4.42 7.22
CA GLU A 191 -11.13 -3.70 7.42
C GLU A 191 -12.13 -3.90 6.26
N ASN A 192 -11.66 -4.27 5.07
CA ASN A 192 -12.46 -4.27 3.83
C ASN A 192 -12.46 -5.60 3.06
N GLY A 193 -11.75 -6.63 3.55
CA GLY A 193 -11.61 -7.96 2.95
C GLY A 193 -12.56 -9.02 3.48
#